data_AF-A0A953HY21-F1
#
_entry.id   AF-A0A953HY21-F1
#
_cell.length_a   1.000
_cell.length_b   1.000
_cell.length_c   1.000
_cell.angle_alpha   90.00
_cell.angle_beta   90.00
_cell.angle_gamma   90.00
#
_symmetry.space_group_name_H-M   'P 1'
#
loop_
_entity.id
_entity.type
_entity.pdbx_description
1 polymer ?
#
loop_
_entity_poly.entity_id
_entity_poly.type
_entity_poly.pdbx_seq_one_letter_code
_entity_poly.pdbx_strand_id
1 'polypeptide(L)'
;MPHRRIDLMIEADGSQPHELIRTMAFGYSVSNLRNFFDVGIIGLKEDIDVFHYTNPKGGSLKKALDYLIGYIGREREWPFEQISGWDNTENRLGLLIRKAAWIYKDEKYQKLWEDTFEERMNDDWSLLVFPELY
;
A
#
# COMPACT_ATOMS: atom_id res chain seq x y z
N MET A 1 18.81 2.95 5.81
CA MET A 1 19.04 1.52 5.57
C MET A 1 17.72 0.75 5.59
N PRO A 2 17.09 0.53 4.41
CA PRO A 2 15.78 -0.12 4.27
C PRO A 2 15.69 -1.48 4.99
N HIS A 3 16.78 -2.24 4.98
CA HIS A 3 16.89 -3.55 5.62
C HIS A 3 16.53 -3.56 7.12
N ARG A 4 16.80 -2.48 7.87
CA ARG A 4 16.50 -2.43 9.33
C ARG A 4 15.02 -2.35 9.66
N ARG A 5 14.16 -2.14 8.65
CA ARG A 5 12.71 -2.01 8.82
C ARG A 5 12.00 -3.02 7.94
N ILE A 6 12.25 -3.02 6.63
CA ILE A 6 11.50 -3.83 5.66
C ILE A 6 11.71 -5.34 5.91
N ASP A 7 12.92 -5.78 6.28
CA ASP A 7 13.23 -7.20 6.49
C ASP A 7 12.42 -7.82 7.64
N LEU A 8 12.12 -7.02 8.67
CA LEU A 8 11.37 -7.46 9.85
C LEU A 8 9.86 -7.31 9.67
N MET A 9 9.42 -6.45 8.75
CA MET A 9 8.02 -6.05 8.65
C MET A 9 7.24 -6.71 7.52
N ILE A 10 7.92 -7.27 6.50
CA ILE A 10 7.26 -7.81 5.31
C ILE A 10 7.76 -9.23 5.02
N GLU A 11 6.84 -10.17 4.93
CA GLU A 11 7.13 -11.56 4.58
C GLU A 11 7.15 -11.79 3.05
N ALA A 12 7.56 -12.98 2.65
CA ALA A 12 7.69 -13.38 1.24
C ALA A 12 6.41 -13.23 0.42
N ASP A 13 5.25 -13.34 1.07
CA ASP A 13 3.90 -13.21 0.49
C ASP A 13 3.36 -11.77 0.56
N GLY A 14 4.09 -10.84 1.18
CA GLY A 14 3.64 -9.46 1.39
C GLY A 14 2.89 -9.23 2.70
N SER A 15 2.59 -10.27 3.47
CA SER A 15 1.96 -10.10 4.78
C SER A 15 2.86 -9.30 5.73
N GLN A 16 2.23 -8.64 6.70
CA GLN A 16 2.88 -7.77 7.68
C GLN A 16 2.62 -8.30 9.10
N PRO A 17 3.34 -9.34 9.58
CA PRO A 17 2.95 -10.10 10.78
C PRO A 17 2.72 -9.25 12.04
N HIS A 18 3.52 -8.19 12.23
CA HIS A 18 3.39 -7.29 13.37
C HIS A 18 2.13 -6.42 13.34
N GLU A 19 1.58 -6.17 12.16
CA GLU A 19 0.33 -5.43 11.98
C GLU A 19 -0.88 -6.37 11.99
N LEU A 20 -0.72 -7.63 11.58
CA LEU A 20 -1.79 -8.63 11.52
C LEU A 20 -2.30 -9.08 12.90
N ILE A 21 -1.51 -8.86 13.96
CA ILE A 21 -1.91 -9.16 15.36
C ILE A 21 -2.71 -8.03 16.02
N ARG A 22 -3.02 -6.94 15.29
CA ARG A 22 -3.69 -5.76 15.85
C ARG A 22 -5.20 -5.86 15.71
N THR A 23 -5.94 -5.15 16.57
CA THR A 23 -7.41 -5.10 16.57
C THR A 23 -8.03 -4.45 15.31
N MET A 24 -7.21 -3.69 14.58
CA MET A 24 -7.53 -3.10 13.27
C MET A 24 -6.47 -3.50 12.25
N ALA A 25 -6.24 -4.80 12.08
CA ALA A 25 -5.10 -5.37 11.34
C ALA A 25 -4.96 -4.83 9.91
N PHE A 26 -6.07 -4.71 9.16
CA PHE A 26 -6.06 -4.13 7.81
C PHE A 26 -5.68 -2.65 7.86
N GLY A 27 -6.28 -1.91 8.79
CA GLY A 27 -5.98 -0.50 9.06
C GLY A 27 -4.51 -0.24 9.36
N TYR A 28 -3.92 -1.03 10.25
CA TYR A 28 -2.50 -0.94 10.61
C TYR A 28 -1.59 -1.31 9.44
N SER A 29 -1.92 -2.36 8.68
CA SER A 29 -1.15 -2.80 7.52
C SER A 29 -1.11 -1.73 6.41
N VAL A 30 -2.25 -1.08 6.12
CA VAL A 30 -2.30 0.04 5.15
C VAL A 30 -1.56 1.26 5.69
N SER A 31 -1.67 1.57 6.99
CA SER A 31 -0.95 2.70 7.61
C SER A 31 0.56 2.52 7.55
N ASN A 32 1.05 1.32 7.84
CA ASN A 32 2.47 1.00 7.79
C ASN A 32 3.00 1.13 6.36
N LEU A 33 2.27 0.59 5.38
CA LEU A 33 2.64 0.72 3.97
C LEU A 33 2.63 2.18 3.51
N ARG A 34 1.65 2.99 3.95
CA ARG A 34 1.60 4.44 3.69
C ARG A 34 2.87 5.13 4.18
N ASN A 35 3.32 4.84 5.40
CA ASN A 35 4.56 5.43 5.94
C ASN A 35 5.76 5.09 5.05
N PHE A 36 5.88 3.85 4.58
CA PHE A 36 6.94 3.46 3.65
C PHE A 36 6.85 4.16 2.30
N PHE A 37 5.66 4.28 1.73
CA PHE A 37 5.46 4.99 0.47
C PHE A 37 5.81 6.48 0.60
N ASP A 38 5.38 7.14 1.67
CA ASP A 38 5.62 8.56 1.89
C ASP A 38 7.12 8.86 2.03
N VAL A 39 7.85 8.09 2.84
CA VAL A 39 9.32 8.27 2.95
C VAL A 39 10.05 7.79 1.70
N GLY A 40 9.56 6.76 1.01
CA GLY A 40 10.14 6.24 -0.22
C GLY A 40 10.08 7.25 -1.36
N ILE A 41 8.96 7.96 -1.51
CA ILE A 41 8.80 9.04 -2.50
C ILE A 41 9.80 10.18 -2.23
N ILE A 42 10.05 10.51 -0.96
CA ILE A 42 11.10 11.47 -0.59
C ILE A 42 12.48 10.91 -0.96
N GLY A 43 12.74 9.63 -0.66
CA GLY A 43 13.99 8.95 -0.95
C GLY A 43 14.35 8.94 -2.44
N LEU A 44 13.36 8.84 -3.34
CA LEU A 44 13.58 8.91 -4.79
C LEU A 44 14.25 10.22 -5.24
N LYS A 45 14.06 11.33 -4.50
CA LYS A 45 14.72 12.62 -4.81
C LYS A 45 16.22 12.61 -4.49
N GLU A 46 16.65 11.67 -3.66
CA GLU A 46 18.02 11.48 -3.21
C GLU A 46 18.62 10.18 -3.79
N ASP A 47 18.04 9.66 -4.89
CA ASP A 47 18.42 8.40 -5.55
C ASP A 47 18.35 7.15 -4.63
N ILE A 48 17.50 7.19 -3.59
CA ILE A 48 17.25 6.06 -2.68
C ILE A 48 15.95 5.37 -3.09
N ASP A 49 16.09 4.24 -3.77
CA ASP A 49 14.95 3.43 -4.22
C ASP A 49 14.64 2.29 -3.25
N VAL A 50 13.60 2.48 -2.44
CA VAL A 50 13.05 1.44 -1.54
C VAL A 50 11.95 0.61 -2.20
N PHE A 51 11.43 1.03 -3.35
CA PHE A 51 10.32 0.37 -4.03
C PHE A 51 10.78 -0.88 -4.79
N HIS A 52 12.02 -0.87 -5.30
CA HIS A 52 12.65 -2.03 -5.93
C HIS A 52 13.49 -2.88 -4.96
N TYR A 53 13.53 -2.53 -3.68
CA TYR A 53 14.17 -3.35 -2.65
C TYR A 53 13.37 -4.63 -2.37
N THR A 54 14.07 -5.77 -2.38
CA THR A 54 13.55 -7.07 -1.95
C THR A 54 14.38 -7.57 -0.78
N ASN A 55 13.72 -7.93 0.32
CA ASN A 55 14.41 -8.43 1.51
C ASN A 55 14.89 -9.89 1.32
N PRO A 56 15.73 -10.44 2.22
CA PRO A 56 16.25 -11.81 2.09
C PRO A 56 15.18 -12.92 2.06
N LYS A 57 13.96 -12.64 2.54
CA LYS A 57 12.82 -13.56 2.51
C LYS A 57 12.02 -13.46 1.20
N GLY A 58 12.34 -12.50 0.33
CA GLY A 58 11.59 -12.24 -0.91
C GLY A 58 10.41 -11.28 -0.73
N GLY A 59 10.29 -10.61 0.43
CA GLY A 59 9.27 -9.59 0.69
C GLY A 59 9.67 -8.22 0.13
N SER A 60 8.67 -7.43 -0.27
CA SER A 60 8.87 -6.08 -0.84
C SER A 60 7.64 -5.20 -0.60
N LEU A 61 7.80 -3.88 -0.76
CA LEU A 61 6.65 -2.94 -0.68
C LEU A 61 5.59 -3.25 -1.74
N LYS A 62 6.01 -3.67 -2.94
CA LYS A 62 5.10 -4.09 -4.01
C LYS A 62 4.26 -5.31 -3.59
N LYS A 63 4.89 -6.33 -2.98
CA LYS A 63 4.16 -7.51 -2.49
C LYS A 63 3.22 -7.18 -1.34
N ALA A 64 3.63 -6.31 -0.42
CA ALA A 64 2.75 -5.88 0.67
C ALA A 64 1.52 -5.11 0.16
N LEU A 65 1.70 -4.30 -0.89
CA LEU A 65 0.57 -3.67 -1.58
C LEU A 65 -0.34 -4.72 -2.24
N ASP A 66 0.24 -5.65 -3.01
CA ASP A 66 -0.51 -6.70 -3.71
C ASP A 66 -1.28 -7.61 -2.74
N TYR A 67 -0.71 -7.91 -1.56
CA TYR A 67 -1.37 -8.65 -0.49
C TYR A 67 -2.65 -7.96 -0.01
N LEU A 68 -2.58 -6.64 0.23
CA LEU A 68 -3.72 -5.85 0.71
C LEU A 68 -4.76 -5.61 -0.38
N ILE A 69 -4.34 -5.43 -1.64
CA ILE A 69 -5.23 -5.31 -2.80
C ILE A 69 -6.16 -6.53 -2.92
N GLY A 70 -5.67 -7.73 -2.59
CA GLY A 70 -6.45 -8.97 -2.66
C GLY A 70 -7.74 -8.97 -1.82
N TYR A 71 -7.89 -8.01 -0.90
CA TYR A 71 -9.04 -7.90 0.00
C TYR A 71 -9.97 -6.72 -0.32
N ILE A 72 -9.71 -5.90 -1.34
CA ILE A 72 -10.59 -4.80 -1.75
C ILE A 72 -12.01 -5.32 -2.01
N GLY A 73 -13.02 -4.75 -1.35
CA GLY A 73 -14.40 -5.21 -1.42
C GLY A 73 -14.67 -6.60 -0.80
N ARG A 74 -13.70 -7.18 -0.08
CA ARG A 74 -13.73 -8.55 0.45
C ARG A 74 -13.46 -8.59 1.97
N GLU A 75 -13.99 -7.62 2.72
CA GLU A 75 -13.86 -7.55 4.18
C GLU A 75 -14.18 -8.87 4.88
N ARG A 76 -15.22 -9.58 4.42
CA ARG A 76 -15.66 -10.86 4.99
C ARG A 76 -14.65 -12.00 4.82
N GLU A 77 -13.68 -11.84 3.92
CA GLU A 77 -12.61 -12.81 3.68
C GLU A 77 -11.31 -12.46 4.44
N TRP A 78 -11.24 -11.28 5.07
CA TRP A 78 -10.09 -10.88 5.87
C TRP A 78 -9.99 -11.77 7.12
N PRO A 79 -8.90 -12.55 7.30
CA PRO A 79 -8.84 -13.57 8.33
C PRO A 79 -8.37 -13.05 9.69
N PHE A 80 -8.15 -11.74 9.83
CA PHE A 80 -7.65 -11.11 11.05
C PHE A 80 -8.66 -10.12 11.64
N GLU A 81 -8.39 -9.64 12.85
CA GLU A 81 -9.29 -8.72 13.53
C GLU A 81 -9.34 -7.36 12.82
N GLN A 82 -10.55 -6.88 12.53
CA GLN A 82 -10.80 -5.53 12.05
C GLN A 82 -12.10 -5.01 12.65
N ILE A 83 -12.01 -4.39 13.83
CA ILE A 83 -13.21 -3.99 14.60
C ILE A 83 -13.99 -2.79 14.02
N SER A 84 -13.39 -2.01 13.11
CA SER A 84 -14.03 -0.85 12.47
C SER A 84 -13.20 -0.29 11.31
N GLY A 85 -13.72 0.70 10.57
CA GLY A 85 -12.90 1.55 9.69
C GLY A 85 -12.44 0.94 8.38
N TRP A 86 -13.11 -0.12 7.89
CA TRP A 86 -12.79 -0.77 6.63
C TRP A 86 -12.82 0.20 5.45
N ASP A 87 -13.96 0.83 5.17
CA ASP A 87 -14.16 1.70 4.01
C ASP A 87 -13.13 2.84 3.92
N ASN A 88 -12.87 3.52 5.05
CA ASN A 88 -11.85 4.58 5.09
C ASN A 88 -10.44 4.03 4.83
N THR A 89 -10.15 2.84 5.35
CA THR A 89 -8.86 2.17 5.12
C THR A 89 -8.71 1.76 3.66
N GLU A 90 -9.77 1.29 3.01
CA GLU A 90 -9.79 0.92 1.60
C GLU A 90 -9.54 2.15 0.70
N ASN A 91 -10.16 3.30 0.99
CA ASN A 91 -9.87 4.56 0.28
C ASN A 91 -8.40 4.97 0.42
N ARG A 92 -7.83 4.86 1.62
CA ARG A 92 -6.40 5.12 1.83
C ARG A 92 -5.51 4.15 1.05
N LEU A 93 -5.91 2.88 0.92
CA LEU A 93 -5.23 1.91 0.06
C LEU A 93 -5.34 2.32 -1.41
N GLY A 94 -6.49 2.85 -1.85
CA GLY A 94 -6.68 3.49 -3.16
C GLY A 94 -5.61 4.53 -3.49
N LEU A 95 -5.32 5.44 -2.55
CA LEU A 95 -4.23 6.42 -2.73
C LEU A 95 -2.85 5.77 -2.87
N LEU A 96 -2.60 4.64 -2.20
CA LEU A 96 -1.35 3.87 -2.37
C LEU A 96 -1.29 3.19 -3.73
N ILE A 97 -2.42 2.67 -4.23
CA ILE A 97 -2.54 2.09 -5.58
C ILE A 97 -2.23 3.15 -6.63
N ARG A 98 -2.78 4.36 -6.49
CA ARG A 98 -2.47 5.48 -7.39
C ARG A 98 -0.98 5.82 -7.37
N LYS A 99 -0.36 5.92 -6.19
CA LYS A 99 1.10 6.12 -6.07
C LYS A 99 1.88 4.97 -6.74
N ALA A 100 1.45 3.73 -6.54
CA ALA A 100 2.09 2.56 -7.12
C ALA A 100 2.02 2.54 -8.66
N ALA A 101 0.90 2.99 -9.26
CA ALA A 101 0.80 3.18 -10.70
C ALA A 101 1.89 4.16 -11.21
N TRP A 102 2.08 5.29 -10.53
CA TRP A 102 3.12 6.25 -10.87
C TRP A 102 4.55 5.70 -10.67
N ILE A 103 4.80 4.99 -9.57
CA ILE A 103 6.13 4.47 -9.18
C ILE A 103 6.55 3.31 -10.08
N TYR A 104 5.70 2.29 -10.23
CA TYR A 104 6.04 1.04 -10.90
C TYR A 104 5.72 1.02 -12.39
N LYS A 105 4.98 2.02 -12.90
CA LYS A 105 4.49 2.07 -14.29
C LYS A 105 3.78 0.78 -14.71
N ASP A 106 3.01 0.22 -13.78
CA ASP A 106 2.31 -1.06 -13.94
C ASP A 106 0.82 -0.75 -14.16
N GLU A 107 0.33 -0.98 -15.38
CA GLU A 107 -1.05 -0.67 -15.81
C GLU A 107 -2.10 -1.31 -14.91
N LYS A 108 -1.77 -2.43 -14.24
CA LYS A 108 -2.70 -3.10 -13.33
C LYS A 108 -3.14 -2.19 -12.18
N TYR A 109 -2.24 -1.35 -11.66
CA TYR A 109 -2.56 -0.43 -10.57
C TYR A 109 -3.35 0.77 -11.08
N GLN A 110 -3.04 1.24 -12.29
CA GLN A 110 -3.78 2.32 -12.93
C GLN A 110 -5.23 1.92 -13.17
N LYS A 111 -5.47 0.78 -13.83
CA LYS A 111 -6.82 0.25 -14.06
C LYS A 111 -7.57 0.02 -12.76
N LEU A 112 -6.91 -0.56 -11.75
CA LEU A 112 -7.55 -0.76 -10.45
C LEU A 112 -7.96 0.57 -9.77
N TRP A 113 -7.13 1.62 -9.90
CA TRP A 113 -7.50 2.95 -9.43
C TRP A 113 -8.71 3.51 -10.18
N GLU A 114 -8.66 3.52 -11.51
CA GLU A 114 -9.70 4.05 -12.40
C GLU A 114 -11.03 3.33 -12.17
N ASP A 115 -11.03 2.00 -12.15
CA ASP A 115 -12.23 1.17 -12.04
C ASP A 115 -12.87 1.19 -10.65
N THR A 116 -12.10 1.47 -9.58
CA THR A 116 -12.57 1.25 -8.19
C THR A 116 -12.61 2.53 -7.35
N PHE A 117 -11.66 3.44 -7.53
CA PHE A 117 -11.43 4.55 -6.61
C PHE A 117 -11.58 5.93 -7.24
N GLU A 118 -11.37 6.09 -8.55
CA GLU A 118 -11.31 7.41 -9.18
C GLU A 118 -12.59 8.22 -8.97
N GLU A 119 -13.75 7.67 -9.33
CA GLU A 119 -15.03 8.35 -9.10
C GLU A 119 -15.31 8.53 -7.60
N ARG A 120 -15.00 7.49 -6.81
CA ARG A 120 -15.25 7.42 -5.36
C ARG A 120 -14.46 8.46 -4.56
N MET A 121 -13.30 8.88 -5.08
CA MET A 121 -12.32 9.71 -4.37
C MET A 121 -12.00 11.01 -5.11
N ASN A 122 -12.84 11.42 -6.08
CA ASN A 122 -12.56 12.57 -6.94
C ASN A 122 -12.46 13.92 -6.20
N ASP A 123 -12.91 13.99 -4.95
CA ASP A 123 -12.85 15.15 -4.07
C ASP A 123 -11.78 15.04 -2.97
N ASP A 124 -10.97 13.97 -2.95
CA ASP A 124 -9.91 13.79 -1.96
C ASP A 124 -8.76 14.78 -2.22
N TRP A 125 -8.46 15.63 -1.24
CA TRP A 125 -7.47 16.70 -1.36
C TRP A 125 -6.04 16.16 -1.56
N SER A 126 -5.79 14.89 -1.20
CA SER A 126 -4.49 14.27 -1.43
C SER A 126 -4.17 14.16 -2.92
N LEU A 127 -5.19 14.17 -3.79
CA LEU A 127 -5.00 14.16 -5.25
C LEU A 127 -4.32 15.43 -5.78
N LEU A 128 -4.37 16.56 -5.06
CA LEU A 128 -3.74 17.81 -5.46
C LEU A 128 -2.21 17.73 -5.58
N VAL A 129 -1.60 16.78 -4.89
CA VAL A 129 -0.13 16.66 -4.80
C VAL A 129 0.41 15.40 -5.47
N PHE A 130 -0.46 14.59 -6.07
CA PHE A 130 -0.04 13.40 -6.81
C PHE A 130 -0.03 13.65 -8.32
N PRO A 131 0.98 13.13 -9.03
CA PRO A 131 1.02 13.22 -10.49
C PRO A 131 -0.26 12.68 -11.13
N GLU A 132 -0.62 13.26 -12.27
CA GLU A 132 -1.63 12.66 -13.13
C GLU A 132 -1.14 11.30 -13.64
N LEU A 133 -2.08 10.37 -13.80
CA LEU A 133 -1.84 9.11 -14.51
C LEU A 133 -1.95 9.44 -16.01
N TYR A 134 -1.10 8.81 -16.83
CA TYR A 134 -1.00 9.07 -18.27
C TYR A 134 -1.45 7.86 -19.08
#